data_AF-A0A9D8GWQ0-F1
#
_entry.id   AF-A0A9D8GWQ0-F1
#
_cell.length_a   1.000
_cell.length_b   1.000
_cell.length_c   1.000
_cell.angle_alpha   90.00
_cell.angle_beta   90.00
_cell.angle_gamma   90.00
#
_symmetry.space_group_name_H-M   'P 1'
#
loop_
_entity.id
_entity.type
_entity.pdbx_description
1 polymer ?
#
loop_
_entity_poly.entity_id
_entity_poly.type
_entity_poly.pdbx_seq_one_letter_code
_entity_poly.pdbx_strand_id
1 'polypeptide(L)'
;RDRVEIWADGGLRTAADAIKLICLGANRLGYGTAAMVAIGCTICRGCQLDTCHVGIATQLDEEEAEHRGLKRFVPREYEPAVEGLMRYFTEMGEALRRIAGAMGVDDVQDLVGQADRLAQITHHAEMDLDGLLTPTGDRVIGSPEDGERYFRPFSPPPPHRAPDAAQEALEAATVLAVEESDLTARDRNLGTDLAGVIARARTGLHTPQKLSAQVARTAPEGHAGTLVDLQFTDGAATGSGLAAFNVEGVRIRVSGGAQDGVGKCSLGGEVQVLKALSDSGEWVGGHVGKSFAYGAQRGLFLIQGDADARAGIRLSGADMVLGGEPDDPIDDRIGALGARANCKGFAFEYMTGGRAVVLGDPGPWLCSGMTGGVVYVRQEDGWNLDEAAVRRRLSKAAKVSLVPFEAGSEDAQNVSELLASYRAALAASGQDAEAARLAPLAEAPEDHFIAIHPVTQQADPNISTE
;
A
#
# COMPACT_ATOMS: atom_id res chain seq x y z
N ARG A 1 -15.06 -10.78 -23.86
CA ARG A 1 -15.97 -10.46 -22.73
C ARG A 1 -15.90 -11.55 -21.64
N ASP A 2 -15.73 -12.80 -22.05
CA ASP A 2 -15.34 -14.01 -21.31
C ASP A 2 -14.16 -13.90 -20.32
N ARG A 3 -13.26 -12.91 -20.45
CA ARG A 3 -12.08 -12.78 -19.58
C ARG A 3 -12.30 -12.01 -18.28
N VAL A 4 -13.45 -11.37 -18.10
CA VAL A 4 -13.76 -10.53 -16.93
C VAL A 4 -15.21 -10.73 -16.51
N GLU A 5 -15.50 -10.65 -15.22
CA GLU A 5 -16.88 -10.43 -14.74
C GLU A 5 -17.16 -8.93 -14.69
N ILE A 6 -18.37 -8.51 -15.07
CA ILE A 6 -18.81 -7.11 -14.92
C ILE A 6 -19.69 -7.01 -13.69
N TRP A 7 -19.28 -6.16 -12.76
CA TRP A 7 -20.04 -5.85 -11.55
C TRP A 7 -20.63 -4.45 -11.71
N ALA A 8 -21.90 -4.27 -11.37
CA ALA A 8 -22.58 -2.99 -11.45
C ALA A 8 -23.27 -2.64 -10.13
N ASP A 9 -23.26 -1.37 -9.75
CA ASP A 9 -24.00 -0.83 -8.62
C ASP A 9 -24.58 0.55 -8.98
N GLY A 10 -25.08 1.28 -7.96
CA GLY A 10 -25.56 2.64 -8.13
C GLY A 10 -27.09 2.72 -8.14
N GLY A 11 -27.66 3.11 -7.00
CA GLY A 11 -29.10 3.41 -6.90
C GLY A 11 -30.06 2.23 -7.05
N LEU A 12 -29.56 0.99 -7.09
CA LEU A 12 -30.37 -0.23 -7.15
C LEU A 12 -31.29 -0.35 -5.93
N ARG A 13 -32.60 -0.36 -6.18
CA ARG A 13 -33.63 -0.46 -5.12
C ARG A 13 -34.58 -1.62 -5.31
N THR A 14 -34.78 -2.05 -6.56
CA THR A 14 -35.80 -3.04 -6.91
C THR A 14 -35.23 -4.15 -7.79
N ALA A 15 -35.92 -5.28 -7.84
CA ALA A 15 -35.58 -6.38 -8.73
C ALA A 15 -35.67 -5.98 -10.22
N ALA A 16 -36.53 -5.01 -10.56
CA ALA A 16 -36.63 -4.49 -11.92
C ALA A 16 -35.38 -3.68 -12.31
N ASP A 17 -34.80 -2.92 -11.37
CA ASP A 17 -33.54 -2.22 -11.62
C ASP A 17 -32.40 -3.23 -11.83
N ALA A 18 -32.37 -4.26 -10.99
CA ALA A 18 -31.40 -5.34 -11.06
C ALA A 18 -31.47 -6.11 -12.40
N ILE A 19 -32.66 -6.52 -12.84
CA ILE A 19 -32.83 -7.22 -14.13
C ILE A 19 -32.38 -6.37 -15.30
N LYS A 20 -32.65 -5.05 -15.28
CA LYS A 20 -32.18 -4.16 -16.35
C LYS A 20 -30.66 -4.14 -16.44
N LEU A 21 -29.96 -3.98 -15.31
CA LEU A 21 -28.49 -4.00 -15.31
C LEU A 21 -27.91 -5.35 -15.75
N ILE A 22 -28.57 -6.45 -15.39
CA ILE A 22 -28.19 -7.80 -15.84
C ILE A 22 -28.36 -7.90 -17.37
N CYS A 23 -29.51 -7.51 -17.91
CA CYS A 23 -29.76 -7.48 -19.36
C CYS A 23 -28.76 -6.57 -20.09
N LEU A 24 -28.30 -5.48 -19.47
CA LEU A 24 -27.26 -4.60 -20.01
C LEU A 24 -25.83 -5.16 -19.86
N GLY A 25 -25.65 -6.33 -19.24
CA GLY A 25 -24.39 -7.08 -19.24
C GLY A 25 -23.70 -7.26 -17.90
N ALA A 26 -24.31 -6.89 -16.77
CA ALA A 26 -23.75 -7.12 -15.44
C ALA A 26 -23.88 -8.59 -15.02
N ASN A 27 -22.77 -9.23 -14.63
CA ASN A 27 -22.78 -10.57 -14.02
C ASN A 27 -23.18 -10.51 -12.54
N ARG A 28 -22.78 -9.44 -11.84
CA ARG A 28 -23.02 -9.24 -10.41
C ARG A 28 -23.50 -7.83 -10.12
N LEU A 29 -24.26 -7.72 -9.03
CA LEU A 29 -24.84 -6.46 -8.59
C LEU A 29 -24.38 -6.11 -7.17
N GLY A 30 -23.92 -4.88 -6.97
CA GLY A 30 -23.56 -4.32 -5.68
C GLY A 30 -24.69 -3.50 -5.07
N TYR A 31 -24.95 -3.66 -3.77
CA TYR A 31 -25.98 -2.92 -3.05
C TYR A 31 -25.38 -2.18 -1.86
N GLY A 32 -25.18 -0.86 -2.00
CA GLY A 32 -24.74 0.01 -0.91
C GLY A 32 -25.92 0.59 -0.12
N THR A 33 -26.58 1.61 -0.66
CA THR A 33 -27.65 2.36 0.04
C THR A 33 -28.82 1.47 0.47
N ALA A 34 -29.28 0.55 -0.37
CA ALA A 34 -30.40 -0.32 -0.01
C ALA A 34 -30.04 -1.28 1.14
N ALA A 35 -28.80 -1.79 1.18
CA ALA A 35 -28.31 -2.58 2.30
C ALA A 35 -28.24 -1.74 3.59
N MET A 36 -27.79 -0.49 3.51
CA MET A 36 -27.82 0.45 4.65
C MET A 36 -29.25 0.70 5.15
N VAL A 37 -30.23 0.82 4.26
CA VAL A 37 -31.65 0.98 4.63
C VAL A 37 -32.24 -0.31 5.22
N ALA A 38 -31.82 -1.48 4.73
CA ALA A 38 -32.22 -2.77 5.29
C ALA A 38 -31.76 -2.93 6.75
N ILE A 39 -30.60 -2.36 7.07
CA ILE A 39 -30.15 -2.15 8.44
C ILE A 39 -30.67 -0.81 9.00
N GLY A 40 -31.84 -0.29 8.65
CA GLY A 40 -32.44 0.85 9.37
C GLY A 40 -31.81 2.24 9.17
N CYS A 41 -31.02 2.47 8.11
CA CYS A 41 -30.66 3.84 7.72
C CYS A 41 -31.91 4.67 7.40
N THR A 42 -32.00 5.87 7.99
CA THR A 42 -33.13 6.80 7.79
C THR A 42 -32.86 7.85 6.70
N ILE A 43 -31.72 7.74 5.99
CA ILE A 43 -31.30 8.66 4.92
C ILE A 43 -31.22 10.12 5.42
N CYS A 44 -30.66 10.32 6.61
CA CYS A 44 -30.50 11.65 7.20
C CYS A 44 -29.42 12.52 6.53
N ARG A 45 -28.53 11.92 5.71
CA ARG A 45 -27.46 12.61 4.95
C ARG A 45 -26.49 13.43 5.81
N GLY A 46 -26.22 12.96 7.02
CA GLY A 46 -25.25 13.53 7.95
C GLY A 46 -24.09 12.57 8.28
N CYS A 47 -23.80 11.61 7.40
CA CYS A 47 -22.80 10.56 7.65
C CYS A 47 -21.40 11.13 7.90
N GLN A 48 -21.03 12.19 7.18
CA GLN A 48 -19.75 12.89 7.31
C GLN A 48 -19.58 13.68 8.62
N LEU A 49 -20.68 13.92 9.35
CA LEU A 49 -20.67 14.69 10.59
C LEU A 49 -20.40 13.81 11.82
N ASP A 50 -20.28 12.49 11.64
CA ASP A 50 -20.10 11.54 12.74
C ASP A 50 -21.27 11.54 13.75
N THR A 51 -22.46 12.01 13.35
CA THR A 51 -23.65 12.17 14.21
C THR A 51 -24.82 11.27 13.79
N CYS A 52 -24.55 10.07 13.27
CA CYS A 52 -25.59 9.16 12.83
C CYS A 52 -26.41 8.65 14.02
N HIS A 53 -27.63 9.18 14.20
CA HIS A 53 -28.53 8.81 15.31
C HIS A 53 -28.97 7.33 15.36
N VAL A 54 -28.80 6.56 14.28
CA VAL A 54 -29.08 5.10 14.25
C VAL A 54 -27.82 4.23 14.27
N GLY A 55 -26.69 4.81 14.66
CA GLY A 55 -25.45 4.06 14.91
C GLY A 55 -24.83 3.38 13.68
N ILE A 56 -25.11 3.82 12.45
CA ILE A 56 -24.58 3.20 11.22
C ILE A 56 -23.26 3.84 10.77
N ALA A 57 -23.26 5.15 10.56
CA ALA A 57 -22.12 5.91 10.04
C ALA A 57 -21.64 6.91 11.09
N THR A 58 -21.08 6.38 12.18
CA THR A 58 -20.58 7.13 13.33
C THR A 58 -19.62 6.25 14.13
N GLN A 59 -18.64 6.86 14.80
CA GLN A 59 -17.69 6.22 15.70
C GLN A 59 -18.04 6.46 17.18
N LEU A 60 -19.16 7.12 17.47
CA LEU A 60 -19.58 7.45 18.83
C LEU A 60 -20.16 6.24 19.55
N ASP A 61 -19.80 6.09 20.82
CA ASP A 61 -20.54 5.28 21.76
C ASP A 61 -21.75 6.04 22.36
N GLU A 62 -22.49 5.37 23.25
CA GLU A 62 -23.67 5.96 23.90
C GLU A 62 -23.31 7.17 24.77
N GLU A 63 -22.21 7.10 25.53
CA GLU A 63 -21.79 8.16 26.46
C GLU A 63 -21.36 9.41 25.69
N GLU A 64 -20.60 9.23 24.61
CA GLU A 64 -20.10 10.29 23.75
C GLU A 64 -21.23 10.94 22.95
N ALA A 65 -22.20 10.13 22.51
CA ALA A 65 -23.40 10.64 21.88
C ALA A 65 -24.23 11.49 22.85
N GLU A 66 -24.41 11.06 24.09
CA GLU A 66 -25.09 11.83 25.14
C GLU A 66 -24.34 13.14 25.42
N HIS A 67 -23.01 13.08 25.57
CA HIS A 67 -22.17 14.25 25.79
C HIS A 67 -22.26 15.27 24.64
N ARG A 68 -22.32 14.80 23.40
CA ARG A 68 -22.55 15.65 22.20
C ARG A 68 -24.01 16.12 22.05
N GLY A 69 -24.91 15.73 22.97
CA GLY A 69 -26.30 16.17 22.98
C GLY A 69 -27.19 15.48 21.94
N LEU A 70 -26.81 14.29 21.48
CA LEU A 70 -27.58 13.50 20.51
C LEU A 70 -28.79 12.84 21.19
N LYS A 71 -29.91 13.56 21.25
CA LYS A 71 -31.15 13.16 21.96
C LYS A 71 -31.83 11.85 21.51
N ARG A 72 -31.38 11.23 20.41
CA ARG A 72 -32.01 10.05 19.80
C ARG A 72 -30.99 9.08 19.24
N PHE A 73 -29.82 9.00 19.87
CA PHE A 73 -28.83 8.01 19.51
C PHE A 73 -29.32 6.63 19.92
N VAL A 74 -29.42 5.73 18.96
CA VAL A 74 -29.69 4.31 19.15
C VAL A 74 -28.55 3.57 18.46
N PRO A 75 -27.66 2.91 19.21
CA PRO A 75 -26.61 2.11 18.61
C PRO A 75 -27.17 1.04 17.67
N ARG A 76 -26.33 0.62 16.74
CA ARG A 76 -26.66 -0.47 15.84
C ARG A 76 -26.69 -1.78 16.62
N GLU A 77 -27.85 -2.39 16.72
CA GLU A 77 -27.98 -3.78 17.18
C GLU A 77 -27.61 -4.75 16.05
N TYR A 78 -26.77 -5.74 16.37
CA TYR A 78 -26.18 -6.67 15.39
C TYR A 78 -27.23 -7.63 14.82
N GLU A 79 -27.97 -8.33 15.68
CA GLU A 79 -28.93 -9.36 15.28
C GLU A 79 -30.05 -8.81 14.39
N PRO A 80 -30.75 -7.71 14.74
CA PRO A 80 -31.78 -7.13 13.88
C PRO A 80 -31.23 -6.63 12.53
N ALA A 81 -29.96 -6.19 12.49
CA ALA A 81 -29.31 -5.77 11.26
C ALA A 81 -29.04 -6.96 10.33
N VAL A 82 -28.53 -8.07 10.87
CA VAL A 82 -28.33 -9.31 10.11
C VAL A 82 -29.67 -9.82 9.58
N GLU A 83 -30.71 -9.88 10.41
CA GLU A 83 -32.06 -10.27 9.98
C GLU A 83 -32.61 -9.36 8.87
N GLY A 84 -32.40 -8.05 9.00
CA GLY A 84 -32.79 -7.06 8.00
C GLY A 84 -32.14 -7.31 6.64
N LEU A 85 -30.82 -7.58 6.63
CA LEU A 85 -30.07 -7.91 5.41
C LEU A 85 -30.53 -9.24 4.80
N MET A 86 -30.64 -10.30 5.61
CA MET A 86 -31.08 -11.61 5.15
C MET A 86 -32.47 -11.53 4.51
N ARG A 87 -33.41 -10.85 5.17
CA ARG A 87 -34.76 -10.64 4.65
C ARG A 87 -34.73 -9.86 3.33
N TYR A 88 -34.01 -8.73 3.28
CA TYR A 88 -33.92 -7.92 2.07
C TYR A 88 -33.37 -8.71 0.86
N PHE A 89 -32.24 -9.40 1.02
CA PHE A 89 -31.64 -10.14 -0.10
C PHE A 89 -32.45 -11.40 -0.48
N THR A 90 -33.12 -12.03 0.47
CA THR A 90 -34.04 -13.14 0.18
C THR A 90 -35.21 -12.66 -0.68
N GLU A 91 -35.88 -11.58 -0.25
CA GLU A 91 -37.01 -11.01 -1.00
C GLU A 91 -36.61 -10.45 -2.36
N MET A 92 -35.40 -9.88 -2.47
CA MET A 92 -34.83 -9.46 -3.75
C MET A 92 -34.63 -10.66 -4.69
N GLY A 93 -34.07 -11.76 -4.18
CA GLY A 93 -33.89 -13.00 -4.94
C GLY A 93 -35.22 -13.59 -5.41
N GLU A 94 -36.24 -13.64 -4.54
CA GLU A 94 -37.58 -14.09 -4.90
C GLU A 94 -38.24 -13.18 -5.96
N ALA A 95 -38.06 -11.86 -5.84
CA ALA A 95 -38.56 -10.91 -6.83
C ALA A 95 -37.86 -11.07 -8.19
N LEU A 96 -36.55 -11.30 -8.20
CA LEU A 96 -35.79 -11.59 -9.42
C LEU A 96 -36.28 -12.89 -10.09
N ARG A 97 -36.49 -13.96 -9.32
CA ARG A 97 -37.05 -15.22 -9.83
C ARG A 97 -38.42 -15.01 -10.49
N ARG A 98 -39.30 -14.23 -9.86
CA ARG A 98 -40.61 -13.90 -10.45
C ARG A 98 -40.49 -13.15 -11.78
N ILE A 99 -39.58 -12.17 -11.87
CA ILE A 99 -39.37 -11.42 -13.11
C ILE A 99 -38.77 -12.32 -14.20
N ALA A 100 -37.72 -13.10 -13.87
CA ALA A 100 -37.09 -14.01 -14.82
C ALA A 100 -38.07 -15.08 -15.34
N GLY A 101 -38.88 -15.67 -14.45
CA GLY A 101 -39.93 -16.61 -14.83
C GLY A 101 -40.99 -15.96 -15.73
N ALA A 102 -41.37 -14.71 -15.47
CA ALA A 102 -42.27 -13.96 -16.36
C ALA A 102 -41.63 -13.64 -17.73
N MET A 103 -40.29 -13.56 -17.80
CA MET A 103 -39.51 -13.43 -19.04
C MET A 103 -39.24 -14.78 -19.74
N GLY A 104 -39.69 -15.89 -19.13
CA GLY A 104 -39.51 -17.25 -19.66
C GLY A 104 -38.08 -17.79 -19.50
N VAL A 105 -37.37 -17.38 -18.45
CA VAL A 105 -35.99 -17.78 -18.19
C VAL A 105 -35.88 -18.40 -16.79
N ASP A 106 -35.24 -19.56 -16.71
CA ASP A 106 -35.09 -20.33 -15.47
C ASP A 106 -33.88 -19.87 -14.63
N ASP A 107 -32.79 -19.44 -15.29
CA ASP A 107 -31.61 -18.86 -14.63
C ASP A 107 -31.45 -17.37 -14.98
N VAL A 108 -31.43 -16.52 -13.96
CA VAL A 108 -31.21 -15.07 -14.11
C VAL A 108 -29.87 -14.78 -14.81
N GLN A 109 -28.87 -15.64 -14.67
CA GLN A 109 -27.58 -15.47 -15.36
C GLN A 109 -27.70 -15.60 -16.89
N ASP A 110 -28.71 -16.30 -17.41
CA ASP A 110 -28.92 -16.39 -18.85
C ASP A 110 -29.38 -15.05 -19.44
N LEU A 111 -29.92 -14.15 -18.62
CA LEU A 111 -30.30 -12.80 -19.04
C LEU A 111 -29.09 -11.86 -19.22
N VAL A 112 -27.89 -12.25 -18.81
CA VAL A 112 -26.72 -11.38 -18.87
C VAL A 112 -26.44 -10.95 -20.32
N GLY A 113 -26.52 -9.64 -20.58
CA GLY A 113 -26.25 -9.08 -21.90
C GLY A 113 -27.40 -9.21 -22.91
N GLN A 114 -28.55 -9.75 -22.52
CA GLN A 114 -29.76 -9.81 -23.35
C GLN A 114 -30.49 -8.44 -23.36
N ALA A 115 -29.79 -7.41 -23.84
CA ALA A 115 -30.28 -6.03 -23.89
C ALA A 115 -31.49 -5.87 -24.82
N ASP A 116 -31.63 -6.76 -25.80
CA ASP A 116 -32.78 -6.87 -26.72
C ASP A 116 -34.11 -7.18 -26.01
N ARG A 117 -34.07 -7.65 -24.76
CA ARG A 117 -35.27 -7.83 -23.92
C ARG A 117 -35.75 -6.55 -23.25
N LEU A 118 -35.00 -5.46 -23.37
CA LEU A 118 -35.37 -4.15 -22.87
C LEU A 118 -35.83 -3.27 -24.03
N ALA A 119 -36.82 -2.42 -23.76
CA ALA A 119 -37.31 -1.44 -24.71
C ALA A 119 -37.53 -0.10 -24.02
N GLN A 120 -37.15 0.98 -24.70
CA GLN A 120 -37.58 2.33 -24.31
C GLN A 120 -39.08 2.45 -24.61
N ILE A 121 -39.85 2.90 -23.62
CA ILE A 121 -41.32 3.01 -23.72
C ILE A 121 -41.83 4.45 -23.71
N THR A 122 -40.99 5.41 -23.33
CA THR A 122 -41.34 6.83 -23.19
C THR A 122 -40.13 7.71 -23.50
N HIS A 123 -40.36 9.02 -23.63
CA HIS A 123 -39.33 10.05 -23.81
C HIS A 123 -38.45 9.92 -25.07
N HIS A 124 -39.00 9.35 -26.15
CA HIS A 124 -38.28 9.15 -27.42
C HIS A 124 -37.87 10.45 -28.12
N ALA A 125 -38.51 11.58 -27.79
CA ALA A 125 -38.16 12.88 -28.37
C ALA A 125 -36.99 13.56 -27.63
N GLU A 126 -36.81 13.23 -26.35
CA GLU A 126 -35.80 13.82 -25.47
C GLU A 126 -34.52 12.98 -25.38
N MET A 127 -34.63 11.66 -25.56
CA MET A 127 -33.51 10.74 -25.43
C MET A 127 -33.70 9.51 -26.32
N ASP A 128 -32.59 9.09 -26.93
CA ASP A 128 -32.48 7.88 -27.73
C ASP A 128 -31.63 6.85 -26.98
N LEU A 129 -32.25 5.72 -26.60
CA LEU A 129 -31.59 4.61 -25.92
C LEU A 129 -31.16 3.49 -26.86
N ASP A 130 -31.36 3.62 -28.17
CA ASP A 130 -31.04 2.54 -29.13
C ASP A 130 -29.57 2.14 -29.05
N GLY A 131 -28.66 3.10 -28.87
CA GLY A 131 -27.23 2.80 -28.71
C GLY A 131 -26.90 1.96 -27.47
N LEU A 132 -27.70 2.06 -26.40
CA LEU A 132 -27.55 1.27 -25.17
C LEU A 132 -28.21 -0.10 -25.29
N LEU A 133 -29.35 -0.17 -25.98
CA LEU A 133 -30.18 -1.37 -26.08
C LEU A 133 -29.80 -2.27 -27.25
N THR A 134 -29.11 -1.74 -28.25
CA THR A 134 -28.61 -2.52 -29.39
C THR A 134 -27.52 -3.46 -28.90
N PRO A 135 -27.74 -4.78 -28.92
CA PRO A 135 -26.68 -5.71 -28.62
C PRO A 135 -25.54 -5.47 -29.61
N THR A 136 -24.32 -5.36 -29.11
CA THR A 136 -23.16 -5.56 -29.98
C THR A 136 -23.31 -7.00 -30.49
N GLY A 137 -23.65 -7.20 -31.77
CA GLY A 137 -23.80 -8.56 -32.32
C GLY A 137 -22.50 -9.37 -32.17
N ASP A 138 -22.36 -10.48 -32.89
CA ASP A 138 -21.12 -11.29 -32.93
C ASP A 138 -19.91 -10.56 -33.56
N ARG A 139 -19.84 -9.22 -33.48
CA ARG A 139 -18.56 -8.51 -33.36
C ARG A 139 -17.91 -8.92 -32.05
N VAL A 140 -17.44 -10.16 -32.03
CA VAL A 140 -16.07 -10.42 -31.61
C VAL A 140 -15.27 -9.31 -32.29
N ILE A 141 -14.83 -8.31 -31.52
CA ILE A 141 -13.69 -7.49 -31.94
C ILE A 141 -12.65 -8.55 -32.26
N GLY A 142 -12.42 -8.78 -33.57
CA GLY A 142 -12.03 -10.09 -34.08
C GLY A 142 -11.03 -10.76 -33.16
N SER A 143 -11.27 -12.02 -32.81
CA SER A 143 -10.11 -12.88 -32.68
C SER A 143 -9.37 -12.70 -34.00
N PRO A 144 -8.17 -12.10 -34.03
CA PRO A 144 -7.48 -11.93 -35.30
C PRO A 144 -7.36 -13.32 -35.88
N GLU A 145 -7.99 -13.57 -37.03
CA GLU A 145 -7.96 -14.90 -37.65
C GLU A 145 -6.53 -15.27 -38.10
N ASP A 146 -5.56 -14.35 -38.10
CA ASP A 146 -4.18 -14.63 -38.50
C ASP A 146 -3.13 -13.80 -37.73
N GLY A 147 -3.34 -13.59 -36.44
CA GLY A 147 -2.35 -12.91 -35.59
C GLY A 147 -2.20 -13.61 -34.27
N GLU A 148 -1.01 -14.12 -33.97
CA GLU A 148 -0.66 -14.69 -32.67
C GLU A 148 -1.27 -13.84 -31.56
N ARG A 149 -2.24 -14.42 -30.84
CA ARG A 149 -2.77 -13.79 -29.65
C ARG A 149 -1.58 -13.63 -28.70
N TYR A 150 -1.12 -12.41 -28.46
CA TYR A 150 -0.35 -12.07 -27.27
C TYR A 150 -1.29 -12.12 -26.04
N PHE A 151 -1.89 -13.28 -25.81
CA PHE A 151 -2.21 -13.71 -24.47
C PHE A 151 -0.84 -13.96 -23.85
N ARG A 152 -0.28 -12.96 -23.17
CA ARG A 152 0.52 -13.33 -22.00
C ARG A 152 -0.52 -13.85 -21.03
N PRO A 153 -0.60 -15.17 -20.75
CA PRO A 153 -1.15 -15.57 -19.45
C PRO A 153 -0.47 -14.70 -18.39
N PHE A 154 -1.07 -14.58 -17.21
CA PHE A 154 -0.24 -14.30 -16.05
C PHE A 154 0.82 -15.40 -16.07
N SER A 155 1.97 -15.14 -16.66
CA SER A 155 3.17 -15.89 -16.39
C SER A 155 3.33 -15.60 -14.91
N PRO A 156 3.10 -16.57 -14.01
CA PRO A 156 3.66 -16.42 -12.70
C PRO A 156 5.10 -15.97 -12.91
N PRO A 157 5.62 -15.02 -12.11
CA PRO A 157 7.05 -14.75 -12.15
C PRO A 157 7.77 -16.11 -12.20
N PRO A 158 8.85 -16.25 -12.99
CA PRO A 158 9.58 -17.52 -13.07
C PRO A 158 9.69 -18.07 -11.64
N PRO A 159 9.47 -19.38 -11.41
CA PRO A 159 9.39 -19.91 -10.06
C PRO A 159 10.71 -19.67 -9.35
N HIS A 160 10.86 -18.49 -8.74
CA HIS A 160 11.84 -18.23 -7.73
C HIS A 160 11.50 -19.21 -6.63
N ARG A 161 12.52 -19.81 -6.00
CA ARG A 161 12.35 -20.91 -5.05
C ARG A 161 11.49 -20.55 -3.83
N ALA A 162 10.99 -19.32 -3.75
CA ALA A 162 10.16 -18.73 -2.71
C ALA A 162 9.03 -19.64 -2.16
N PRO A 163 8.20 -20.37 -2.94
CA PRO A 163 7.16 -21.23 -2.36
C PRO A 163 7.73 -22.47 -1.66
N ASP A 164 8.71 -23.13 -2.28
CA ASP A 164 9.36 -24.31 -1.72
C ASP A 164 10.21 -23.92 -0.49
N ALA A 165 10.93 -22.80 -0.59
CA ALA A 165 11.70 -22.19 0.49
C ALA A 165 10.81 -21.78 1.67
N ALA A 166 9.60 -21.24 1.41
CA ALA A 166 8.65 -20.93 2.48
C ALA A 166 8.29 -22.21 3.26
N GLN A 167 7.93 -23.28 2.56
CA GLN A 167 7.54 -24.52 3.22
C GLN A 167 8.72 -25.16 3.97
N GLU A 168 9.91 -25.18 3.36
CA GLU A 168 11.13 -25.71 3.98
C GLU A 168 11.53 -24.92 5.24
N ALA A 169 11.52 -23.58 5.19
CA ALA A 169 11.80 -22.74 6.35
C ALA A 169 10.81 -22.98 7.50
N LEU A 170 9.54 -23.15 7.15
CA LEU A 170 8.48 -23.41 8.10
C LEU A 170 8.59 -24.80 8.74
N GLU A 171 9.14 -25.78 8.04
CA GLU A 171 9.38 -27.14 8.53
C GLU A 171 10.69 -27.26 9.34
N ALA A 172 11.75 -26.56 8.95
CA ALA A 172 13.10 -26.69 9.49
C ALA A 172 13.28 -26.12 10.92
N ALA A 173 12.43 -25.18 11.34
CA ALA A 173 12.57 -24.44 12.62
C ALA A 173 13.93 -23.71 12.77
N THR A 174 14.68 -23.53 11.68
CA THR A 174 15.92 -22.76 11.59
C THR A 174 15.77 -21.69 10.52
N VAL A 175 16.63 -20.66 10.55
CA VAL A 175 16.64 -19.63 9.50
C VAL A 175 16.99 -20.28 8.17
N LEU A 176 16.13 -20.11 7.16
CA LEU A 176 16.45 -20.51 5.79
C LEU A 176 17.10 -19.33 5.07
N ALA A 177 18.37 -19.47 4.72
CA ALA A 177 19.07 -18.54 3.86
C ALA A 177 19.00 -19.01 2.41
N VAL A 178 18.49 -18.16 1.52
CA VAL A 178 18.42 -18.41 0.08
C VAL A 178 19.18 -17.30 -0.64
N GLU A 179 20.16 -17.68 -1.44
CA GLU A 179 20.88 -16.75 -2.31
C GLU A 179 20.45 -17.00 -3.77
N GLU A 180 20.07 -15.93 -4.46
CA GLU A 180 19.75 -15.95 -5.90
C GLU A 180 20.58 -14.88 -6.62
N SER A 181 21.13 -15.25 -7.78
CA SER A 181 21.86 -14.36 -8.70
C SER A 181 21.14 -14.31 -10.06
N ASP A 182 21.72 -13.60 -11.05
CA ASP A 182 21.20 -13.48 -12.42
C ASP A 182 19.80 -12.87 -12.55
N LEU A 183 19.38 -12.07 -11.56
CA LEU A 183 18.10 -11.38 -11.57
C LEU A 183 18.11 -10.16 -12.50
N THR A 184 16.98 -9.94 -13.16
CA THR A 184 16.77 -8.86 -14.11
C THR A 184 15.57 -8.00 -13.74
N ALA A 185 15.42 -6.87 -14.43
CA ALA A 185 14.25 -6.01 -14.31
C ALA A 185 12.90 -6.69 -14.63
N ARG A 186 12.90 -7.92 -15.16
CA ARG A 186 11.69 -8.71 -15.46
C ARG A 186 11.17 -9.49 -14.25
N ASP A 187 12.02 -9.69 -13.25
CA ASP A 187 11.75 -10.46 -12.05
C ASP A 187 11.03 -9.54 -11.05
N ARG A 188 9.70 -9.64 -11.04
CA ARG A 188 8.78 -8.73 -10.33
C ARG A 188 8.15 -9.42 -9.14
N ASN A 189 7.76 -8.64 -8.14
CA ASN A 189 7.08 -9.13 -6.93
C ASN A 189 7.89 -10.21 -6.15
N LEU A 190 9.22 -10.13 -6.23
CA LEU A 190 10.12 -11.03 -5.51
C LEU A 190 9.83 -10.97 -4.00
N GLY A 191 9.66 -12.12 -3.37
CA GLY A 191 9.33 -12.24 -1.95
C GLY A 191 7.84 -12.12 -1.59
N THR A 192 6.97 -11.62 -2.49
CA THR A 192 5.54 -11.45 -2.20
C THR A 192 4.81 -12.78 -2.00
N ASP A 193 5.10 -13.79 -2.83
CA ASP A 193 4.47 -15.10 -2.71
C ASP A 193 4.89 -15.80 -1.39
N LEU A 194 6.18 -15.69 -1.03
CA LEU A 194 6.72 -16.14 0.26
C LEU A 194 5.97 -15.48 1.43
N ALA A 195 5.83 -14.16 1.40
CA ALA A 195 5.11 -13.42 2.43
C ALA A 195 3.65 -13.88 2.55
N GLY A 196 2.99 -14.16 1.41
CA GLY A 196 1.65 -14.72 1.37
C GLY A 196 1.54 -16.12 1.99
N VAL A 197 2.52 -17.00 1.76
CA VAL A 197 2.57 -18.33 2.40
C VAL A 197 2.72 -18.19 3.92
N ILE A 198 3.66 -17.37 4.38
CA ILE A 198 3.89 -17.13 5.82
C ILE A 198 2.66 -16.51 6.48
N ALA A 199 2.01 -15.53 5.85
CA ALA A 199 0.80 -14.89 6.35
C ALA A 199 -0.37 -15.88 6.50
N ARG A 200 -0.59 -16.75 5.50
CA ARG A 200 -1.61 -17.82 5.59
C ARG A 200 -1.29 -18.81 6.70
N ALA A 201 -0.03 -19.21 6.84
CA ALA A 201 0.40 -20.11 7.91
C ALA A 201 0.11 -19.53 9.30
N ARG A 202 0.38 -18.23 9.53
CA ARG A 202 0.10 -17.54 10.80
C ARG A 202 -1.38 -17.48 11.16
N THR A 203 -2.24 -17.25 10.18
CA THR A 203 -3.69 -17.14 10.40
C THR A 203 -4.41 -18.49 10.51
N GLY A 204 -3.71 -19.60 10.22
CA GLY A 204 -4.30 -20.94 10.20
C GLY A 204 -5.23 -21.19 9.00
N LEU A 205 -5.36 -20.23 8.09
CA LEU A 205 -6.18 -20.34 6.89
C LEU A 205 -5.47 -21.22 5.86
N HIS A 206 -6.13 -22.28 5.39
CA HIS A 206 -5.65 -23.18 4.34
C HIS A 206 -4.27 -23.82 4.57
N THR A 207 -3.86 -23.98 5.83
CA THR A 207 -2.53 -24.52 6.18
C THR A 207 -2.66 -25.69 7.17
N PRO A 208 -1.87 -26.79 7.04
CA PRO A 208 -1.89 -27.86 8.04
C PRO A 208 -1.56 -27.33 9.45
N GLN A 209 -2.33 -27.75 10.46
CA GLN A 209 -2.24 -27.26 11.85
C GLN A 209 -0.83 -27.31 12.46
N LYS A 210 0.03 -28.23 12.01
CA LYS A 210 1.43 -28.34 12.45
C LYS A 210 2.27 -27.13 12.04
N LEU A 211 2.05 -26.58 10.83
CA LEU A 211 2.80 -25.45 10.29
C LEU A 211 2.42 -24.15 11.00
N SER A 212 1.12 -23.93 11.22
CA SER A 212 0.60 -22.78 11.97
C SER A 212 1.11 -22.74 13.41
N ALA A 213 1.18 -23.90 14.06
CA ALA A 213 1.72 -24.00 15.41
C ALA A 213 3.24 -23.76 15.47
N GLN A 214 3.98 -24.04 14.39
CA GLN A 214 5.42 -23.81 14.32
C GLN A 214 5.74 -22.32 14.13
N VAL A 215 5.05 -21.65 13.21
CA VAL A 215 5.19 -20.19 13.01
C VAL A 215 4.83 -19.39 14.24
N ALA A 216 3.77 -19.78 14.95
CA ALA A 216 3.36 -19.13 16.20
C ALA A 216 4.38 -19.30 17.34
N ARG A 217 5.25 -20.32 17.27
CA ARG A 217 6.32 -20.57 18.27
C ARG A 217 7.65 -19.92 17.91
N THR A 218 7.89 -19.65 16.63
CA THR A 218 9.18 -19.14 16.10
C THR A 218 9.10 -17.70 15.60
N ALA A 219 8.03 -16.97 15.86
CA ALA A 219 7.96 -15.53 15.59
C ALA A 219 8.39 -14.75 16.83
N PRO A 220 9.64 -14.25 16.90
CA PRO A 220 10.00 -13.19 17.84
C PRO A 220 9.05 -12.01 17.69
N GLU A 221 8.74 -11.38 18.81
CA GLU A 221 8.11 -10.06 18.79
C GLU A 221 9.14 -9.04 18.26
N GLY A 222 8.84 -8.40 17.12
CA GLY A 222 9.63 -7.32 16.54
C GLY A 222 10.61 -7.75 15.43
N HIS A 223 11.49 -6.84 15.01
CA HIS A 223 12.40 -7.04 13.87
C HIS A 223 13.49 -8.11 14.10
N ALA A 224 13.59 -8.68 15.30
CA ALA A 224 14.68 -9.57 15.69
C ALA A 224 14.53 -11.02 15.17
N GLY A 225 13.35 -11.41 14.70
CA GLY A 225 13.09 -12.76 14.22
C GLY A 225 13.17 -12.90 12.73
N THR A 226 14.27 -13.41 12.20
CA THR A 226 14.35 -13.84 10.80
C THR A 226 14.01 -15.33 10.72
N LEU A 227 13.00 -15.68 9.91
CA LEU A 227 12.65 -17.04 9.51
C LEU A 227 13.26 -17.38 8.15
N VAL A 228 13.20 -16.42 7.23
CA VAL A 228 13.74 -16.54 5.88
C VAL A 228 14.59 -15.31 5.57
N ASP A 229 15.80 -15.55 5.10
CA ASP A 229 16.73 -14.54 4.62
C ASP A 229 16.96 -14.76 3.12
N LEU A 230 16.34 -13.92 2.29
CA LEU A 230 16.52 -13.93 0.84
C LEU A 230 17.59 -12.91 0.47
N GLN A 231 18.64 -13.36 -0.21
CA GLN A 231 19.74 -12.52 -0.67
C GLN A 231 19.82 -12.53 -2.19
N PHE A 232 19.81 -11.35 -2.78
CA PHE A 232 19.93 -11.10 -4.21
C PHE A 232 21.27 -10.42 -4.48
N THR A 233 22.19 -11.14 -5.14
CA THR A 233 23.61 -10.75 -5.27
C THR A 233 23.96 -10.31 -6.69
N ASP A 234 25.27 -10.15 -6.97
CA ASP A 234 25.83 -9.94 -8.31
C ASP A 234 25.26 -8.75 -9.08
N GLY A 235 25.00 -7.64 -8.38
CA GLY A 235 24.51 -6.40 -9.01
C GLY A 235 23.06 -6.48 -9.47
N ALA A 236 22.23 -7.31 -8.80
CA ALA A 236 20.83 -7.52 -9.12
C ALA A 236 20.07 -6.19 -9.33
N ALA A 237 19.35 -6.09 -10.45
CA ALA A 237 18.47 -4.96 -10.76
C ALA A 237 17.01 -5.45 -10.77
N THR A 238 16.45 -5.66 -9.58
CA THR A 238 15.14 -6.30 -9.41
C THR A 238 14.01 -5.47 -10.03
N GLY A 239 13.03 -6.16 -10.61
CA GLY A 239 11.84 -5.53 -11.20
C GLY A 239 10.89 -4.96 -10.15
N SER A 240 9.81 -4.32 -10.61
CA SER A 240 8.84 -3.67 -9.72
C SER A 240 8.21 -4.62 -8.71
N GLY A 241 7.91 -4.10 -7.52
CA GLY A 241 7.19 -4.81 -6.47
C GLY A 241 8.05 -5.73 -5.59
N LEU A 242 9.37 -5.64 -5.65
CA LEU A 242 10.27 -6.31 -4.69
C LEU A 242 9.73 -6.15 -3.26
N ALA A 243 9.61 -7.25 -2.52
CA ALA A 243 9.14 -7.25 -1.13
C ALA A 243 7.75 -6.61 -0.92
N ALA A 244 6.89 -6.56 -1.94
CA ALA A 244 5.52 -6.10 -1.75
C ALA A 244 4.78 -7.04 -0.78
N PHE A 245 4.08 -6.44 0.20
CA PHE A 245 3.38 -7.10 1.29
C PHE A 245 4.27 -7.96 2.19
N ASN A 246 5.56 -7.59 2.34
CA ASN A 246 6.48 -8.33 3.19
C ASN A 246 5.95 -8.45 4.63
N VAL A 247 6.35 -9.51 5.32
CA VAL A 247 5.87 -9.81 6.69
C VAL A 247 7.05 -10.02 7.64
N GLU A 248 6.79 -9.85 8.93
CA GLU A 248 7.73 -10.22 10.00
C GLU A 248 8.25 -11.65 9.78
N GLY A 249 9.52 -11.92 10.09
CA GLY A 249 10.14 -13.20 9.73
C GLY A 249 10.84 -13.22 8.37
N VAL A 250 10.61 -12.25 7.48
CA VAL A 250 11.23 -12.26 6.15
C VAL A 250 12.19 -11.09 6.02
N ARG A 251 13.47 -11.42 5.87
CA ARG A 251 14.54 -10.49 5.52
C ARG A 251 14.86 -10.64 4.03
N ILE A 252 14.91 -9.54 3.31
CA ILE A 252 15.27 -9.49 1.89
C ILE A 252 16.44 -8.52 1.73
N ARG A 253 17.56 -8.98 1.17
CA ARG A 253 18.78 -8.20 0.99
C ARG A 253 19.15 -8.17 -0.49
N VAL A 254 19.40 -6.99 -1.01
CA VAL A 254 19.77 -6.79 -2.42
C VAL A 254 21.10 -6.08 -2.49
N SER A 255 22.09 -6.70 -3.13
CA SER A 255 23.32 -6.05 -3.55
C SER A 255 23.16 -5.62 -5.01
N GLY A 256 22.74 -4.37 -5.22
CA GLY A 256 22.36 -3.85 -6.53
C GLY A 256 21.30 -2.77 -6.42
N GLY A 257 20.26 -2.80 -7.24
CA GLY A 257 19.16 -1.83 -7.23
C GLY A 257 17.79 -2.47 -7.38
N ALA A 258 16.75 -1.68 -7.18
CA ALA A 258 15.38 -2.13 -7.32
C ALA A 258 14.50 -1.07 -7.98
N GLN A 259 13.54 -1.52 -8.80
CA GLN A 259 12.58 -0.64 -9.47
C GLN A 259 11.43 -0.20 -8.53
N ASP A 260 10.34 0.30 -9.10
CA ASP A 260 9.22 0.88 -8.36
C ASP A 260 8.53 -0.09 -7.40
N GLY A 261 8.01 0.43 -6.29
CA GLY A 261 7.13 -0.29 -5.37
C GLY A 261 7.83 -1.27 -4.42
N VAL A 262 9.14 -1.10 -4.17
CA VAL A 262 9.86 -1.87 -3.15
C VAL A 262 9.16 -1.74 -1.80
N GLY A 263 8.88 -2.85 -1.12
CA GLY A 263 8.31 -2.83 0.22
C GLY A 263 6.88 -2.28 0.31
N LYS A 264 6.16 -2.21 -0.82
CA LYS A 264 4.79 -1.70 -0.84
C LYS A 264 3.90 -2.50 0.13
N CYS A 265 3.22 -1.80 1.03
CA CYS A 265 2.26 -2.34 1.98
C CYS A 265 2.84 -3.43 2.89
N SER A 266 4.14 -3.38 3.21
CA SER A 266 4.74 -4.31 4.17
C SER A 266 4.08 -4.22 5.54
N LEU A 267 3.92 -5.38 6.16
CA LEU A 267 3.36 -5.60 7.50
C LEU A 267 4.44 -6.00 8.51
N GLY A 268 5.72 -6.01 8.10
CA GLY A 268 6.87 -6.33 8.94
C GLY A 268 8.06 -6.77 8.10
N GLY A 269 9.06 -7.34 8.78
CA GLY A 269 10.27 -7.88 8.15
C GLY A 269 11.32 -6.80 7.88
N GLU A 270 12.33 -7.16 7.13
CA GLU A 270 13.48 -6.30 6.85
C GLU A 270 13.79 -6.31 5.35
N VAL A 271 14.03 -5.13 4.78
CA VAL A 271 14.41 -5.00 3.36
C VAL A 271 15.64 -4.11 3.25
N GLN A 272 16.72 -4.65 2.71
CA GLN A 272 17.96 -3.93 2.47
C GLN A 272 18.20 -3.83 0.96
N VAL A 273 18.51 -2.63 0.46
CA VAL A 273 18.99 -2.41 -0.92
C VAL A 273 20.29 -1.64 -0.83
N LEU A 274 21.39 -2.37 -0.94
CA LEU A 274 22.75 -1.89 -0.78
C LEU A 274 23.49 -1.90 -2.11
N LYS A 275 24.56 -1.13 -2.21
CA LYS A 275 25.45 -1.10 -3.38
C LYS A 275 26.10 -2.48 -3.58
N ALA A 276 26.37 -2.82 -4.82
CA ALA A 276 27.19 -3.96 -5.21
C ALA A 276 28.57 -3.48 -5.67
N LEU A 277 29.57 -4.33 -5.52
CA LEU A 277 30.90 -4.07 -6.07
C LEU A 277 30.89 -4.38 -7.56
N SER A 278 31.24 -3.40 -8.38
CA SER A 278 31.39 -3.57 -9.83
C SER A 278 32.72 -4.25 -10.19
N ASP A 279 32.85 -4.70 -11.44
CA ASP A 279 34.10 -5.27 -11.98
C ASP A 279 35.30 -4.30 -11.90
N SER A 280 35.05 -2.99 -11.86
CA SER A 280 36.08 -1.95 -11.66
C SER A 280 36.45 -1.73 -10.19
N GLY A 281 35.81 -2.42 -9.25
CA GLY A 281 36.02 -2.27 -7.81
C GLY A 281 35.29 -1.07 -7.20
N GLU A 282 34.35 -0.46 -7.92
CA GLU A 282 33.53 0.66 -7.42
C GLU A 282 32.19 0.17 -6.89
N TRP A 283 31.73 0.74 -5.78
CA TRP A 283 30.40 0.46 -5.21
C TRP A 283 29.32 1.20 -6.00
N VAL A 284 28.43 0.46 -6.64
CA VAL A 284 27.37 0.98 -7.52
C VAL A 284 25.99 0.45 -7.11
N GLY A 285 24.93 1.19 -7.43
CA GLY A 285 23.56 0.80 -7.08
C GLY A 285 23.09 1.36 -5.74
N GLY A 286 22.40 0.54 -4.96
CA GLY A 286 21.72 0.89 -3.71
C GLY A 286 20.40 1.64 -3.88
N HIS A 287 19.96 1.90 -5.12
CA HIS A 287 18.81 2.78 -5.39
C HIS A 287 17.48 2.02 -5.44
N VAL A 288 16.41 2.74 -5.15
CA VAL A 288 15.03 2.26 -5.26
C VAL A 288 14.18 3.17 -6.14
N GLY A 289 13.23 2.57 -6.85
CA GLY A 289 12.28 3.27 -7.71
C GLY A 289 11.16 4.00 -6.96
N LYS A 290 10.13 4.40 -7.71
CA LYS A 290 9.02 5.21 -7.22
C LYS A 290 8.19 4.47 -6.18
N SER A 291 7.57 5.23 -5.29
CA SER A 291 6.63 4.68 -4.31
C SER A 291 7.24 3.59 -3.43
N PHE A 292 8.54 3.71 -3.16
CA PHE A 292 9.24 2.89 -2.18
C PHE A 292 8.54 2.99 -0.81
N ALA A 293 8.33 1.84 -0.17
CA ALA A 293 7.65 1.67 1.11
C ALA A 293 6.21 2.22 1.13
N TYR A 294 5.53 2.29 -0.02
CA TYR A 294 4.17 2.80 -0.13
C TYR A 294 3.23 2.05 0.83
N GLY A 295 2.68 2.75 1.83
CA GLY A 295 1.68 2.15 2.72
C GLY A 295 2.24 1.14 3.72
N ALA A 296 3.56 1.09 3.92
CA ALA A 296 4.16 0.16 4.86
C ALA A 296 3.76 0.51 6.30
N GLN A 297 3.28 -0.50 7.04
CA GLN A 297 2.76 -0.35 8.40
C GLN A 297 3.76 -0.76 9.47
N ARG A 298 4.70 -1.67 9.15
CA ARG A 298 5.80 -2.11 10.01
C ARG A 298 6.95 -2.60 9.14
N GLY A 299 8.10 -2.85 9.78
CA GLY A 299 9.30 -3.37 9.15
C GLY A 299 10.45 -2.37 9.21
N LEU A 300 11.62 -2.79 8.75
CA LEU A 300 12.82 -1.96 8.67
C LEU A 300 13.32 -1.94 7.23
N PHE A 301 13.54 -0.74 6.70
CA PHE A 301 14.02 -0.55 5.34
C PHE A 301 15.35 0.21 5.31
N LEU A 302 16.38 -0.39 4.70
CA LEU A 302 17.74 0.13 4.70
C LEU A 302 18.22 0.30 3.25
N ILE A 303 18.24 1.54 2.76
CA ILE A 303 18.54 1.85 1.35
C ILE A 303 19.81 2.66 1.27
N GLN A 304 20.81 2.17 0.54
CA GLN A 304 22.11 2.84 0.48
C GLN A 304 22.19 3.97 -0.54
N GLY A 305 21.42 3.88 -1.62
CA GLY A 305 21.42 4.86 -2.70
C GLY A 305 20.21 5.80 -2.66
N ASP A 306 19.96 6.42 -3.81
CA ASP A 306 18.84 7.32 -4.02
C ASP A 306 17.48 6.60 -4.02
N ALA A 307 16.44 7.35 -3.68
CA ALA A 307 15.06 6.94 -3.88
C ALA A 307 14.39 7.84 -4.93
N ASP A 308 13.61 7.25 -5.83
CA ASP A 308 12.78 8.02 -6.76
C ASP A 308 11.60 8.69 -6.00
N ALA A 309 10.69 9.33 -6.74
CA ALA A 309 9.59 10.08 -6.18
C ALA A 309 8.69 9.21 -5.29
N ARG A 310 8.12 9.84 -4.26
CA ARG A 310 7.16 9.25 -3.32
C ARG A 310 7.73 8.15 -2.43
N ALA A 311 9.01 8.24 -2.06
CA ALA A 311 9.58 7.44 -0.99
C ALA A 311 8.78 7.65 0.31
N GLY A 312 8.32 6.58 0.95
CA GLY A 312 7.53 6.65 2.17
C GLY A 312 6.13 7.24 1.98
N ILE A 313 5.56 7.24 0.77
CA ILE A 313 4.18 7.70 0.58
C ILE A 313 3.21 6.84 1.40
N ARG A 314 2.35 7.48 2.19
CA ARG A 314 1.45 6.81 3.14
C ARG A 314 2.15 5.84 4.09
N LEU A 315 3.40 6.10 4.45
CA LEU A 315 4.11 5.33 5.49
C LEU A 315 3.34 5.45 6.81
N SER A 316 3.05 4.31 7.44
CA SER A 316 2.09 4.24 8.56
C SER A 316 2.63 3.58 9.81
N GLY A 317 3.93 3.26 9.88
CA GLY A 317 4.52 2.66 11.07
C GLY A 317 5.81 1.86 10.86
N ALA A 318 6.34 1.82 9.63
CA ALA A 318 7.64 1.20 9.39
C ALA A 318 8.80 2.19 9.60
N ASP A 319 9.97 1.62 9.83
CA ASP A 319 11.23 2.34 10.02
C ASP A 319 12.05 2.33 8.72
N MET A 320 12.68 3.46 8.39
CA MET A 320 13.50 3.52 7.18
C MET A 320 14.75 4.41 7.29
N VAL A 321 15.80 4.02 6.57
CA VAL A 321 17.00 4.83 6.34
C VAL A 321 17.21 4.98 4.83
N LEU A 322 17.27 6.23 4.39
CA LEU A 322 17.60 6.63 3.02
C LEU A 322 19.03 7.17 3.01
N GLY A 323 19.95 6.37 2.48
CA GLY A 323 21.38 6.56 2.59
C GLY A 323 22.03 7.33 1.43
N GLY A 324 21.29 7.66 0.37
CA GLY A 324 21.80 8.46 -0.74
C GLY A 324 22.32 9.82 -0.26
N GLU A 325 23.50 10.20 -0.74
CA GLU A 325 24.19 11.46 -0.41
C GLU A 325 24.39 12.30 -1.69
N PRO A 326 24.41 13.64 -1.61
CA PRO A 326 24.70 14.48 -2.77
C PRO A 326 26.13 14.25 -3.29
N ASP A 327 26.28 14.08 -4.60
CA ASP A 327 27.60 14.02 -5.26
C ASP A 327 28.29 15.40 -5.24
N ASP A 328 27.50 16.48 -5.34
CA ASP A 328 27.95 17.86 -5.37
C ASP A 328 27.15 18.73 -4.37
N PRO A 329 27.71 19.87 -3.91
CA PRO A 329 26.96 20.82 -3.12
C PRO A 329 25.67 21.27 -3.81
N ILE A 330 24.59 21.30 -3.06
CA ILE A 330 23.25 21.62 -3.56
C ILE A 330 23.22 23.08 -4.03
N ASP A 331 22.81 23.29 -5.28
CA ASP A 331 22.55 24.61 -5.85
C ASP A 331 21.12 24.71 -6.39
N ASP A 332 20.26 25.40 -5.64
CA ASP A 332 18.86 25.60 -5.97
C ASP A 332 18.66 26.49 -7.21
N ARG A 333 19.66 27.30 -7.59
CA ARG A 333 19.56 28.23 -8.74
C ARG A 333 19.48 27.50 -10.07
N ILE A 334 19.98 26.27 -10.14
CA ILE A 334 19.96 25.44 -11.35
C ILE A 334 18.53 24.93 -11.64
N GLY A 335 17.60 25.01 -10.68
CA GLY A 335 16.21 24.55 -10.86
C GLY A 335 16.10 23.02 -10.97
N ALA A 336 14.96 22.48 -11.43
CA ALA A 336 14.75 21.03 -11.61
C ALA A 336 15.13 20.16 -10.39
N LEU A 337 14.82 20.64 -9.18
CA LEU A 337 15.29 20.04 -7.93
C LEU A 337 15.01 18.54 -7.83
N GLY A 338 13.80 18.12 -8.22
CA GLY A 338 13.41 16.70 -8.16
C GLY A 338 14.28 15.77 -9.01
N ALA A 339 14.91 16.26 -10.09
CA ALA A 339 15.80 15.42 -10.89
C ALA A 339 17.19 15.21 -10.24
N ARG A 340 17.59 16.12 -9.33
CA ARG A 340 18.94 16.11 -8.72
C ARG A 340 18.96 15.65 -7.27
N ALA A 341 17.87 15.82 -6.52
CA ALA A 341 17.81 15.42 -5.12
C ALA A 341 17.96 13.90 -4.95
N ASN A 342 18.48 13.44 -3.80
CA ASN A 342 18.61 12.02 -3.51
C ASN A 342 17.24 11.32 -3.38
N CYS A 343 16.23 12.07 -2.90
CA CYS A 343 14.83 11.71 -3.01
C CYS A 343 14.16 12.57 -4.08
N LYS A 344 13.69 11.99 -5.19
CA LYS A 344 13.29 12.78 -6.38
C LYS A 344 12.02 13.64 -6.20
N GLY A 345 11.32 13.53 -5.07
CA GLY A 345 10.25 14.44 -4.64
C GLY A 345 9.06 13.74 -3.99
N PHE A 346 8.22 14.50 -3.29
CA PHE A 346 7.06 13.99 -2.53
C PHE A 346 7.42 12.91 -1.51
N ALA A 347 8.64 12.96 -0.95
CA ALA A 347 9.02 12.06 0.12
C ALA A 347 8.09 12.28 1.34
N PHE A 348 7.65 11.18 1.96
CA PHE A 348 6.76 11.15 3.12
C PHE A 348 5.40 11.83 2.92
N GLU A 349 4.94 11.90 1.67
CA GLU A 349 3.60 12.36 1.34
C GLU A 349 2.53 11.47 2.02
N TYR A 350 1.56 12.07 2.72
CA TYR A 350 0.51 11.39 3.49
C TYR A 350 1.01 10.40 4.55
N MET A 351 2.24 10.57 5.06
CA MET A 351 2.77 9.74 6.16
C MET A 351 1.92 9.91 7.43
N THR A 352 1.55 8.80 8.06
CA THR A 352 0.71 8.74 9.26
C THR A 352 1.39 8.07 10.45
N GLY A 353 2.62 7.56 10.29
CA GLY A 353 3.37 6.90 11.36
C GLY A 353 4.70 6.34 10.86
N GLY A 354 5.56 5.92 11.79
CA GLY A 354 6.90 5.39 11.51
C GLY A 354 8.01 6.43 11.70
N ARG A 355 9.26 5.97 11.53
CA ARG A 355 10.47 6.79 11.69
C ARG A 355 11.29 6.73 10.41
N ALA A 356 11.84 7.86 9.99
CA ALA A 356 12.70 7.90 8.81
C ALA A 356 13.95 8.75 9.03
N VAL A 357 15.11 8.23 8.61
CA VAL A 357 16.35 9.00 8.51
C VAL A 357 16.67 9.22 7.03
N VAL A 358 16.97 10.47 6.66
CA VAL A 358 17.39 10.86 5.31
C VAL A 358 18.79 11.45 5.40
N LEU A 359 19.78 10.79 4.78
CA LEU A 359 21.18 11.22 4.82
C LEU A 359 21.53 12.30 3.78
N GLY A 360 20.74 12.45 2.71
CA GLY A 360 20.97 13.43 1.63
C GLY A 360 19.81 14.40 1.41
N ASP A 361 19.70 14.95 0.19
CA ASP A 361 18.62 15.91 -0.13
C ASP A 361 17.25 15.19 -0.20
N PRO A 362 16.29 15.52 0.68
CA PRO A 362 14.96 14.89 0.69
C PRO A 362 14.07 15.34 -0.48
N GLY A 363 14.52 16.32 -1.28
CA GLY A 363 13.86 16.76 -2.50
C GLY A 363 12.58 17.56 -2.30
N PRO A 364 11.97 18.04 -3.39
CA PRO A 364 10.84 18.97 -3.32
C PRO A 364 9.55 18.30 -2.84
N TRP A 365 8.64 19.11 -2.30
CA TRP A 365 7.31 18.72 -1.83
C TRP A 365 7.32 17.69 -0.68
N LEU A 366 8.37 17.75 0.13
CA LEU A 366 8.56 16.95 1.34
C LEU A 366 7.36 17.06 2.31
N CYS A 367 6.94 15.93 2.87
CA CYS A 367 5.94 15.81 3.93
C CYS A 367 4.55 16.41 3.59
N SER A 368 4.16 16.43 2.30
CA SER A 368 2.84 16.89 1.87
C SER A 368 1.73 16.06 2.52
N GLY A 369 0.85 16.66 3.32
CA GLY A 369 -0.24 15.94 3.99
C GLY A 369 0.22 14.93 5.06
N MET A 370 1.46 15.02 5.55
CA MET A 370 1.94 14.22 6.67
C MET A 370 1.17 14.57 7.96
N THR A 371 0.63 13.56 8.64
CA THR A 371 -0.17 13.70 9.87
C THR A 371 0.36 12.88 11.05
N GLY A 372 1.40 12.05 10.86
CA GLY A 372 1.95 11.21 11.92
C GLY A 372 3.37 10.72 11.61
N GLY A 373 4.06 10.24 12.65
CA GLY A 373 5.46 9.80 12.59
C GLY A 373 6.48 10.94 12.56
N VAL A 374 7.74 10.62 12.30
CA VAL A 374 8.87 11.58 12.36
C VAL A 374 9.89 11.31 11.24
N VAL A 375 10.40 12.40 10.64
CA VAL A 375 11.46 12.35 9.62
C VAL A 375 12.65 13.16 10.10
N TYR A 376 13.83 12.54 10.16
CA TYR A 376 15.10 13.17 10.50
C TYR A 376 15.90 13.40 9.22
N VAL A 377 16.26 14.66 8.96
CA VAL A 377 17.04 15.03 7.78
C VAL A 377 18.41 15.49 8.23
N ARG A 378 19.47 14.91 7.63
CA ARG A 378 20.84 15.30 7.91
C ARG A 378 21.07 16.75 7.48
N GLN A 379 21.82 17.47 8.30
CA GLN A 379 22.35 18.78 8.01
C GLN A 379 23.84 18.66 7.71
N GLU A 380 24.28 19.24 6.60
CA GLU A 380 25.67 19.20 6.15
C GLU A 380 26.00 20.49 5.39
N ASP A 381 26.80 21.36 6.01
CA ASP A 381 27.22 22.64 5.44
C ASP A 381 28.01 22.43 4.14
N GLY A 382 28.82 21.36 4.06
CA GLY A 382 29.58 21.01 2.86
C GLY A 382 28.69 20.73 1.64
N TRP A 383 27.42 20.37 1.87
CA TRP A 383 26.44 20.13 0.80
C TRP A 383 25.45 21.28 0.61
N ASN A 384 25.58 22.39 1.34
CA ASN A 384 24.55 23.44 1.44
C ASN A 384 23.18 22.88 1.88
N LEU A 385 23.17 21.83 2.70
CA LEU A 385 21.96 21.23 3.25
C LEU A 385 21.78 21.66 4.71
N ASP A 386 21.36 22.90 4.91
CA ASP A 386 21.04 23.47 6.22
C ASP A 386 19.52 23.43 6.51
N GLU A 387 19.10 23.90 7.70
CA GLU A 387 17.67 23.99 8.03
C GLU A 387 16.90 24.80 6.97
N ALA A 388 17.50 25.88 6.44
CA ALA A 388 16.85 26.71 5.44
C ALA A 388 16.63 25.95 4.12
N ALA A 389 17.57 25.09 3.72
CA ALA A 389 17.44 24.21 2.58
C ALA A 389 16.31 23.19 2.80
N VAL A 390 16.29 22.49 3.94
CA VAL A 390 15.21 21.55 4.29
C VAL A 390 13.85 22.26 4.29
N ARG A 391 13.77 23.47 4.83
CA ARG A 391 12.55 24.30 4.81
C ARG A 391 12.07 24.62 3.40
N ARG A 392 12.98 24.84 2.44
CA ARG A 392 12.62 25.04 1.02
C ARG A 392 12.11 23.76 0.35
N ARG A 393 12.42 22.58 0.88
CA ARG A 393 11.95 21.28 0.36
C ARG A 393 10.51 20.97 0.78
N LEU A 394 10.04 21.52 1.91
CA LEU A 394 8.69 21.28 2.41
C LEU A 394 7.61 21.66 1.39
N SER A 395 6.60 20.80 1.26
CA SER A 395 5.38 21.11 0.51
C SER A 395 4.64 22.29 1.12
N LYS A 396 3.95 23.08 0.29
CA LYS A 396 3.01 24.12 0.77
C LYS A 396 1.88 23.54 1.61
N ALA A 397 1.54 22.28 1.39
CA ALA A 397 0.51 21.56 2.15
C ALA A 397 1.09 20.79 3.36
N ALA A 398 2.40 20.87 3.62
CA ALA A 398 3.02 20.23 4.78
C ALA A 398 2.65 21.01 6.04
N LYS A 399 1.83 20.40 6.91
CA LYS A 399 1.51 20.92 8.24
C LYS A 399 2.47 20.34 9.27
N VAL A 400 3.75 20.71 9.16
CA VAL A 400 4.85 20.14 9.96
C VAL A 400 5.73 21.25 10.57
N SER A 401 6.45 20.92 11.64
CA SER A 401 7.46 21.76 12.27
C SER A 401 8.84 21.13 12.15
N LEU A 402 9.84 21.96 11.83
CA LEU A 402 11.26 21.63 11.90
C LEU A 402 11.74 21.93 13.33
N VAL A 403 12.29 20.92 14.01
CA VAL A 403 12.64 20.97 15.43
C VAL A 403 14.06 20.42 15.62
N PRO A 404 15.03 21.24 16.06
CA PRO A 404 16.27 20.74 16.63
C PRO A 404 15.98 19.98 17.93
N PHE A 405 16.75 18.95 18.21
CA PHE A 405 16.57 18.12 19.40
C PHE A 405 17.86 18.03 20.22
N GLU A 406 17.74 17.68 21.51
CA GLU A 406 18.86 17.64 22.44
C GLU A 406 19.44 16.22 22.57
N ALA A 407 20.70 16.14 22.99
CA ALA A 407 21.37 14.88 23.33
C ALA A 407 20.54 14.05 24.32
N GLY A 408 20.35 12.76 24.02
CA GLY A 408 19.60 11.84 24.88
C GLY A 408 18.07 11.95 24.81
N SER A 409 17.52 12.87 24.00
CA SER A 409 16.09 12.91 23.68
C SER A 409 15.61 11.65 22.95
N GLU A 410 14.30 11.43 22.88
CA GLU A 410 13.71 10.33 22.09
C GLU A 410 14.12 10.43 20.61
N ASP A 411 14.17 11.64 20.07
CA ASP A 411 14.61 11.89 18.70
C ASP A 411 16.07 11.48 18.47
N ALA A 412 16.97 11.81 19.41
CA ALA A 412 18.36 11.36 19.35
C ALA A 412 18.46 9.82 19.39
N GLN A 413 17.73 9.17 20.29
CA GLN A 413 17.71 7.70 20.40
C GLN A 413 17.20 7.04 19.11
N ASN A 414 16.12 7.56 18.52
CA ASN A 414 15.56 7.08 17.26
C ASN A 414 16.59 7.11 16.13
N VAL A 415 17.32 8.22 15.96
CA VAL A 415 18.35 8.32 14.92
C VAL A 415 19.50 7.35 15.18
N SER A 416 20.00 7.28 16.43
CA SER A 416 21.06 6.34 16.80
C SER A 416 20.69 4.89 16.53
N GLU A 417 19.45 4.47 16.85
CA GLU A 417 18.95 3.11 16.59
C GLU A 417 18.87 2.77 15.10
N LEU A 418 18.32 3.68 14.30
CA LEU A 418 18.18 3.50 12.86
C LEU A 418 19.54 3.45 12.17
N LEU A 419 20.46 4.36 12.54
CA LEU A 419 21.82 4.36 12.02
C LEU A 419 22.62 3.15 12.50
N ALA A 420 22.43 2.66 13.72
CA ALA A 420 23.06 1.44 14.18
C ALA A 420 22.64 0.23 13.32
N SER A 421 21.35 0.12 13.01
CA SER A 421 20.82 -0.93 12.13
C SER A 421 21.38 -0.82 10.72
N TYR A 422 21.43 0.40 10.17
CA TYR A 422 22.00 0.67 8.85
C TYR A 422 23.50 0.34 8.77
N ARG A 423 24.28 0.77 9.77
CA ARG A 423 25.71 0.45 9.89
C ARG A 423 25.97 -1.05 9.99
N ALA A 424 25.14 -1.77 10.74
CA ALA A 424 25.24 -3.23 10.84
C ALA A 424 24.99 -3.90 9.48
N ALA A 425 24.02 -3.44 8.70
CA ALA A 425 23.77 -3.94 7.35
C ALA A 425 24.95 -3.66 6.40
N LEU A 426 25.52 -2.45 6.44
CA LEU A 426 26.71 -2.09 5.66
C LEU A 426 27.91 -2.97 6.02
N ALA A 427 28.23 -3.14 7.30
CA ALA A 427 29.31 -4.00 7.76
C ALA A 427 29.09 -5.47 7.34
N ALA A 428 27.86 -5.98 7.47
CA ALA A 428 27.50 -7.33 7.03
C ALA A 428 27.63 -7.52 5.50
N SER A 429 27.58 -6.43 4.72
CA SER A 429 27.83 -6.43 3.27
C SER A 429 29.30 -6.20 2.88
N GLY A 430 30.23 -6.17 3.85
CA GLY A 430 31.66 -5.95 3.62
C GLY A 430 32.05 -4.48 3.44
N GLN A 431 31.20 -3.54 3.85
CA GLN A 431 31.40 -2.09 3.71
C GLN A 431 31.80 -1.44 5.04
N ASP A 432 32.80 -2.00 5.73
CA ASP A 432 33.22 -1.56 7.08
C ASP A 432 33.66 -0.09 7.13
N ALA A 433 34.34 0.39 6.09
CA ALA A 433 34.77 1.79 6.01
C ALA A 433 33.58 2.75 5.96
N GLU A 434 32.54 2.40 5.22
CA GLU A 434 31.32 3.20 5.12
C GLU A 434 30.51 3.13 6.42
N ALA A 435 30.40 1.95 7.03
CA ALA A 435 29.80 1.80 8.35
C ALA A 435 30.53 2.61 9.43
N ALA A 436 31.86 2.72 9.36
CA ALA A 436 32.66 3.54 10.26
C ALA A 436 32.45 5.05 10.02
N ARG A 437 32.30 5.48 8.77
CA ARG A 437 32.03 6.89 8.41
C ARG A 437 30.74 7.42 9.04
N LEU A 438 29.74 6.58 9.22
CA LEU A 438 28.45 6.93 9.83
C LEU A 438 28.45 6.90 11.36
N ALA A 439 29.52 6.43 12.00
CA ALA A 439 29.57 6.31 13.47
C ALA A 439 29.37 7.66 14.19
N PRO A 440 30.05 8.76 13.80
CA PRO A 440 29.86 10.06 14.47
C PRO A 440 28.41 10.56 14.41
N LEU A 441 27.74 10.33 13.27
CA LEU A 441 26.34 10.71 13.07
C LEU A 441 25.39 9.98 14.02
N ALA A 442 25.72 8.74 14.39
CA ALA A 442 24.94 7.93 15.32
C ALA A 442 25.28 8.21 16.79
N GLU A 443 26.48 8.70 17.08
CA GLU A 443 26.97 9.02 18.42
C GLU A 443 26.46 10.37 18.94
N ALA A 444 26.35 11.37 18.05
CA ALA A 444 25.85 12.72 18.37
C ALA A 444 24.82 13.20 17.32
N PRO A 445 23.68 12.51 17.17
CA PRO A 445 22.69 12.85 16.13
C PRO A 445 22.13 14.27 16.25
N GLU A 446 22.06 14.84 17.46
CA GLU A 446 21.63 16.21 17.72
C GLU A 446 22.46 17.29 17.00
N ASP A 447 23.73 17.00 16.71
CA ASP A 447 24.64 17.92 16.02
C ASP A 447 24.50 17.84 14.49
N HIS A 448 23.77 16.84 14.00
CA HIS A 448 23.79 16.46 12.58
C HIS A 448 22.42 16.38 11.93
N PHE A 449 21.32 16.40 12.68
CA PHE A 449 19.99 16.19 12.14
C PHE A 449 18.99 17.21 12.67
N ILE A 450 17.99 17.50 11.83
CA ILE A 450 16.79 18.21 12.23
C ILE A 450 15.57 17.29 12.11
N ALA A 451 14.70 17.31 13.11
CA ALA A 451 13.48 16.52 13.11
C ALA A 451 12.32 17.27 12.44
N ILE A 452 11.50 16.56 11.67
CA ILE A 452 10.27 17.06 11.06
C ILE A 452 9.10 16.32 11.72
N HIS A 453 8.34 17.06 12.52
CA HIS A 453 7.18 16.55 13.27
C HIS A 453 5.88 17.11 12.69
N PRO A 454 4.78 16.33 12.61
CA PRO A 454 3.48 16.87 12.23
C PRO A 454 2.97 17.84 13.30
N VAL A 455 2.40 18.95 12.86
CA VAL A 455 1.70 19.86 13.78
C VAL A 455 0.37 19.23 14.13
N THR A 456 0.14 18.97 15.41
CA THR A 456 -1.14 18.45 15.91
C THR A 456 -2.25 19.47 15.67
N GLN A 457 -2.89 19.40 14.51
CA GLN A 457 -4.16 20.06 14.23
C GLN A 457 -5.18 18.99 13.90
N GLN A 458 -6.24 18.91 14.71
CA GLN A 458 -7.47 18.24 14.29
C GLN A 458 -7.86 18.81 12.92
N ALA A 459 -8.01 17.94 11.93
CA ALA A 459 -8.57 18.34 10.65
C ALA A 459 -9.94 18.98 10.91
N ASP A 460 -10.18 20.18 10.37
CA ASP A 460 -11.50 20.81 10.46
C ASP A 460 -12.48 19.94 9.66
N PRO A 461 -13.45 19.26 10.31
CA PRO A 461 -14.38 18.37 9.62
C PRO A 461 -15.33 19.12 8.67
N ASN A 462 -15.34 20.47 8.71
CA ASN A 462 -16.12 21.29 7.78
C ASN A 462 -15.40 21.56 6.45
N ILE A 463 -14.13 21.17 6.30
CA ILE A 463 -13.34 21.42 5.11
C ILE A 463 -13.04 20.09 4.41
N SER A 464 -13.61 19.91 3.22
CA SER A 464 -13.25 18.81 2.31
C SER A 464 -11.76 18.87 2.00
N THR A 465 -11.08 17.72 2.09
CA THR A 465 -9.69 17.57 1.64
C THR A 465 -9.57 17.28 0.15
N GLU A 466 -10.71 17.12 -0.52
CA GLU A 466 -10.87 17.07 -1.99
C GLU A 466 -11.40 18.39 -2.55
#